data_AF-A0A7V4ULN7-F1
#
_entry.id   AF-A0A7V4ULN7-F1
#
_cell.length_a   1.000
_cell.length_b   1.000
_cell.length_c   1.000
_cell.angle_alpha   90.00
_cell.angle_beta   90.00
_cell.angle_gamma   90.00
#
_symmetry.space_group_name_H-M   'P 1'
#
loop_
_entity.id
_entity.type
_entity.pdbx_description
1 polymer ?
#
loop_
_entity_poly.entity_id
_entity_poly.type
_entity_poly.pdbx_seq_one_letter_code
_entity_poly.pdbx_strand_id
1 'polypeptide(L)'
;MAYQKFCYWVDIEELERIRINCEKEGIELKSEVRIPCRVLRSSWKVAYLTTPAWYGLCKRRTSWYWESEKAGKLLVVSNTSLDHLDVRGPIVITESNFKPDRFPSPDEIMEMIKSKEYQKRKPPTWERVEPIEIEFYRTWFERHRANEPFDFDQIFASHSANHSNFIDPKYFVTRNGLTSPYSIANSLRVCSSCMEFFNILGAEWPIKYVVPCIGAVLFAHLPMDQYFEVKDIGALTQQGDL
;
A
#
# COMPACT_ATOMS: atom_id res chain seq x y z
N MET A 1 -17.98 2.15 -13.60
CA MET A 1 -16.58 2.50 -13.97
C MET A 1 -15.67 1.56 -13.23
N ALA A 2 -14.63 1.03 -13.89
CA ALA A 2 -13.61 0.23 -13.22
C ALA A 2 -12.91 1.09 -12.13
N TYR A 3 -12.49 0.45 -11.04
CA TYR A 3 -11.79 1.16 -9.97
C TYR A 3 -10.44 1.70 -10.47
N GLN A 4 -10.19 2.99 -10.23
CA GLN A 4 -8.92 3.63 -10.53
C GLN A 4 -8.63 4.75 -9.54
N LYS A 5 -7.36 4.87 -9.13
CA LYS A 5 -6.83 5.97 -8.32
C LYS A 5 -5.51 6.45 -8.89
N PHE A 6 -5.30 7.76 -8.81
CA PHE A 6 -4.03 8.43 -9.06
C PHE A 6 -3.52 8.97 -7.73
N CYS A 7 -2.31 8.60 -7.33
CA CYS A 7 -1.70 9.04 -6.08
C CYS A 7 -0.44 9.86 -6.38
N TYR A 8 -0.34 11.03 -5.75
CA TYR A 8 0.74 11.99 -5.94
C TYR A 8 1.37 12.30 -4.59
N TRP A 9 2.68 12.14 -4.50
CA TRP A 9 3.45 12.64 -3.35
C TRP A 9 3.82 14.08 -3.61
N VAL A 10 3.24 15.00 -2.84
CA VAL A 10 3.31 16.43 -3.08
C VAL A 10 3.85 17.20 -1.88
N ASP A 11 4.35 18.40 -2.14
CA ASP A 11 4.62 19.42 -1.13
C ASP A 11 3.38 20.28 -0.81
N ILE A 12 3.55 21.27 0.06
CA ILE A 12 2.48 22.17 0.50
C ILE A 12 2.04 23.09 -0.65
N GLU A 13 2.96 23.58 -1.48
CA GLU A 13 2.64 24.50 -2.57
C GLU A 13 1.82 23.79 -3.66
N GLU A 14 2.17 22.55 -3.96
CA GLU A 14 1.41 21.64 -4.83
C GLU A 14 0.03 21.33 -4.26
N LEU A 15 -0.09 21.04 -2.96
CA LEU A 15 -1.39 20.82 -2.32
C LEU A 15 -2.29 22.05 -2.44
N GLU A 16 -1.76 23.26 -2.25
CA GLU A 16 -2.55 24.49 -2.38
C GLU A 16 -3.00 24.74 -3.83
N ARG A 17 -2.19 24.41 -4.84
CA ARG A 17 -2.64 24.43 -6.23
C ARG A 17 -3.81 23.47 -6.47
N ILE A 18 -3.71 22.25 -5.94
CA ILE A 18 -4.78 21.25 -6.03
C ILE A 18 -6.05 21.73 -5.32
N ARG A 19 -5.91 22.33 -4.13
CA ARG A 19 -7.04 22.92 -3.37
C ARG A 19 -7.79 23.96 -4.20
N ILE A 20 -7.05 24.91 -4.79
CA ILE A 20 -7.63 25.94 -5.66
C ILE A 20 -8.34 25.32 -6.87
N ASN A 21 -7.77 24.27 -7.47
CA ASN A 21 -8.43 23.58 -8.59
C ASN A 21 -9.73 22.89 -8.16
N CYS A 22 -9.71 22.16 -7.04
CA CYS A 22 -10.90 21.51 -6.49
C CYS A 22 -12.01 22.52 -6.19
N GLU A 23 -11.69 23.69 -5.63
CA GLU A 23 -12.65 24.77 -5.38
C GLU A 23 -13.28 25.29 -6.68
N LYS A 24 -12.47 25.51 -7.73
CA LYS A 24 -12.95 25.95 -9.05
C LYS A 24 -13.88 24.93 -9.71
N GLU A 25 -13.62 23.64 -9.51
CA GLU A 25 -14.43 22.54 -10.06
C GLU A 25 -15.62 22.14 -9.18
N GLY A 26 -15.80 22.79 -8.02
CA GLY A 26 -16.84 22.42 -7.05
C GLY A 26 -16.65 21.01 -6.47
N ILE A 27 -15.40 20.53 -6.39
CA ILE A 27 -15.03 19.24 -5.82
C ILE A 27 -14.56 19.44 -4.38
N GLU A 28 -15.14 18.69 -3.45
CA GLU A 28 -14.68 18.67 -2.06
C GLU A 28 -13.32 17.95 -1.96
N LEU A 29 -12.26 18.67 -1.57
CA LEU A 29 -10.96 18.10 -1.23
C LEU A 29 -10.97 17.58 0.21
N LYS A 30 -11.07 16.26 0.39
CA LYS A 30 -11.15 15.64 1.72
C LYS A 30 -9.80 15.52 2.40
N SER A 31 -9.73 15.82 3.69
CA SER A 31 -8.54 15.54 4.50
C SER A 31 -8.70 14.24 5.29
N GLU A 32 -7.63 13.45 5.35
CA GLU A 32 -7.57 12.25 6.20
C GLU A 32 -6.32 12.31 7.08
N VAL A 33 -6.56 12.16 8.39
CA VAL A 33 -5.56 12.46 9.45
C VAL A 33 -5.37 11.28 10.41
N ARG A 34 -6.00 10.13 10.15
CA ARG A 34 -5.99 8.95 11.02
C ARG A 34 -5.70 7.64 10.28
N ILE A 35 -6.15 7.49 9.04
CA ILE A 35 -6.10 6.20 8.33
C ILE A 35 -5.67 6.38 6.87
N PRO A 36 -4.37 6.22 6.56
CA PRO A 36 -3.80 6.28 5.23
C PRO A 36 -4.58 5.57 4.13
N CYS A 37 -5.01 4.32 4.34
CA CYS A 37 -5.72 3.62 3.27
C CYS A 37 -7.08 4.23 2.94
N ARG A 38 -7.72 5.01 3.81
CA ARG A 38 -9.09 5.53 3.59
C ARG A 38 -9.21 6.41 2.34
N VAL A 39 -8.15 7.09 1.93
CA VAL A 39 -8.16 7.90 0.69
C VAL A 39 -8.35 7.08 -0.59
N LEU A 40 -8.16 5.75 -0.51
CA LEU A 40 -8.45 4.81 -1.60
C LEU A 40 -9.95 4.55 -1.80
N ARG A 41 -10.84 5.10 -0.96
CA ARG A 41 -12.28 4.91 -1.09
C ARG A 41 -12.79 5.44 -2.43
N SER A 42 -13.54 4.64 -3.18
CA SER A 42 -14.07 5.01 -4.50
C SER A 42 -15.00 6.24 -4.46
N SER A 43 -15.77 6.39 -3.37
CA SER A 43 -16.66 7.54 -3.15
C SER A 43 -15.95 8.87 -2.88
N TRP A 44 -14.64 8.87 -2.63
CA TRP A 44 -13.85 10.09 -2.43
C TRP A 44 -13.19 10.47 -3.76
N LYS A 45 -13.66 11.57 -4.37
CA LYS A 45 -13.16 12.04 -5.67
C LYS A 45 -11.70 12.48 -5.59
N VAL A 46 -11.40 13.36 -4.63
CA VAL A 46 -10.05 13.83 -4.31
C VAL A 46 -9.92 13.90 -2.79
N ALA A 47 -8.82 13.37 -2.27
CA ALA A 47 -8.50 13.44 -0.86
C ALA A 47 -6.99 13.54 -0.66
N TYR A 48 -6.55 13.99 0.52
CA TYR A 48 -5.15 14.02 0.87
C TYR A 48 -4.89 13.49 2.28
N LEU A 49 -3.71 12.91 2.45
CA LEU A 49 -3.17 12.47 3.73
C LEU A 49 -2.26 13.54 4.30
N THR A 50 -2.49 13.89 5.56
CA THR A 50 -1.51 14.65 6.34
C THR A 50 -0.58 13.70 7.09
N THR A 51 0.58 14.19 7.49
CA THR A 51 1.57 13.43 8.28
C THR A 51 0.98 12.74 9.52
N PRO A 52 0.05 13.36 10.30
CA PRO A 52 -0.65 12.70 11.40
C PRO A 52 -1.33 11.37 11.05
N ALA A 53 -1.78 11.17 9.80
CA ALA A 53 -2.47 9.96 9.39
C ALA A 53 -1.62 8.70 9.59
N TRP A 54 -0.30 8.81 9.45
CA TRP A 54 0.60 7.68 9.62
C TRP A 54 0.58 7.11 11.04
N TYR A 55 0.39 7.96 12.05
CA TYR A 55 0.38 7.61 13.48
C TYR A 55 -0.94 7.02 14.00
N GLY A 56 -1.96 6.89 13.14
CA GLY A 56 -3.26 6.40 13.57
C GLY A 56 -3.34 4.89 13.77
N LEU A 57 -4.45 4.27 13.38
CA LEU A 57 -4.82 2.92 13.85
C LEU A 57 -3.82 1.81 13.49
N CYS A 58 -3.12 1.89 12.36
CA CYS A 58 -2.10 0.89 11.97
C CYS A 58 -0.69 1.45 12.25
N LYS A 59 -0.26 1.45 13.51
CA LYS A 59 0.95 2.15 13.96
C LYS A 59 2.25 1.57 13.41
N ARG A 60 2.38 0.24 13.25
CA ARG A 60 3.64 -0.39 12.78
C ARG A 60 4.12 0.09 11.41
N ARG A 61 3.22 0.60 10.55
CA ARG A 61 3.61 1.20 9.26
C ARG A 61 4.30 2.55 9.39
N THR A 62 4.13 3.24 10.52
CA THR A 62 4.64 4.59 10.76
C THR A 62 6.15 4.62 10.57
N SER A 63 6.83 3.58 11.04
CA SER A 63 8.28 3.48 10.96
C SER A 63 8.78 3.35 9.53
N TRP A 64 8.11 2.52 8.71
CA TRP A 64 8.39 2.42 7.28
C TRP A 64 8.21 3.74 6.55
N TYR A 65 7.17 4.51 6.88
CA TYR A 65 6.97 5.85 6.30
C TYR A 65 8.12 6.80 6.64
N TRP A 66 8.51 6.89 7.91
CA TRP A 66 9.57 7.81 8.36
C TRP A 66 10.97 7.43 7.89
N GLU A 67 11.21 6.16 7.58
CA GLU A 67 12.48 5.68 6.99
C GLU A 67 12.48 5.77 5.45
N SER A 68 11.39 6.25 4.83
CA SER A 68 11.29 6.41 3.37
C SER A 68 11.58 7.82 2.90
N GLU A 69 11.88 7.96 1.60
CA GLU A 69 12.02 9.26 0.91
C GLU A 69 10.71 10.08 0.87
N LYS A 70 9.58 9.48 1.25
CA LYS A 70 8.27 10.13 1.30
C LYS A 70 8.02 10.80 2.65
N ALA A 71 8.90 10.61 3.63
CA ALA A 71 8.80 11.23 4.94
C ALA A 71 8.65 12.76 4.84
N GLY A 72 7.64 13.29 5.54
CA GLY A 72 7.31 14.71 5.54
C GLY A 72 6.51 15.22 4.33
N LYS A 73 6.34 14.41 3.28
CA LYS A 73 5.50 14.76 2.13
C LYS A 73 4.02 14.47 2.40
N LEU A 74 3.16 15.11 1.62
CA LEU A 74 1.72 14.90 1.63
C LEU A 74 1.37 13.92 0.50
N LEU A 75 0.35 13.10 0.69
CA LEU A 75 -0.15 12.23 -0.38
C LEU A 75 -1.52 12.72 -0.83
N VAL A 76 -1.66 13.12 -2.09
CA VAL A 76 -2.97 13.39 -2.71
C VAL A 76 -3.40 12.16 -3.49
N VAL A 77 -4.67 11.79 -3.38
CA VAL A 77 -5.28 10.68 -4.09
C VAL A 77 -6.56 11.15 -4.79
N SER A 78 -6.63 10.91 -6.08
CA SER A 78 -7.72 11.34 -6.96
C SER A 78 -8.28 10.19 -7.80
N ASN A 79 -9.55 10.23 -8.15
CA ASN A 79 -10.16 9.30 -9.12
C ASN A 79 -9.76 9.64 -10.58
N THR A 80 -9.29 10.86 -10.83
CA THR A 80 -8.89 11.36 -12.15
C THR A 80 -7.46 11.90 -12.12
N SER A 81 -6.80 11.94 -13.28
CA SER A 81 -5.45 12.53 -13.37
C SER A 81 -5.48 14.01 -12.98
N LEU A 82 -4.42 14.44 -12.27
CA LEU A 82 -4.14 15.83 -11.90
C LEU A 82 -2.93 16.38 -12.66
N ASP A 83 -2.43 15.67 -13.68
CA ASP A 83 -1.18 16.03 -14.39
C ASP A 83 -1.23 17.45 -15.01
N HIS A 84 -2.44 17.94 -15.33
CA HIS A 84 -2.67 19.31 -15.81
C HIS A 84 -2.32 20.41 -14.80
N LEU A 85 -2.05 20.04 -13.53
CA LEU A 85 -1.61 20.94 -12.45
C LEU A 85 -0.09 20.91 -12.24
N ASP A 86 0.66 20.31 -13.17
CA ASP A 86 2.12 20.10 -13.11
C ASP A 86 2.56 19.34 -11.85
N VAL A 87 1.69 18.47 -11.33
CA VAL A 87 2.08 17.43 -10.36
C VAL A 87 2.49 16.19 -11.13
N ARG A 88 3.72 15.72 -10.91
CA ARG A 88 4.34 14.68 -11.75
C ARG A 88 4.45 13.35 -11.04
N GLY A 89 4.63 12.29 -11.84
CA GLY A 89 4.90 10.94 -11.37
C GLY A 89 3.76 10.33 -10.57
N PRO A 90 2.52 10.28 -11.11
CA PRO A 90 1.45 9.59 -10.42
C PRO A 90 1.78 8.11 -10.23
N ILE A 91 1.38 7.60 -9.08
CA ILE A 91 1.14 6.18 -8.87
C ILE A 91 -0.29 5.90 -9.31
N VAL A 92 -0.47 5.04 -10.30
CA VAL A 92 -1.80 4.66 -10.80
C VAL A 92 -2.16 3.28 -10.26
N ILE A 93 -3.27 3.21 -9.52
CA ILE A 93 -3.80 1.98 -8.92
C ILE A 93 -5.07 1.60 -9.66
N THR A 94 -5.13 0.40 -10.21
CA THR A 94 -6.29 -0.13 -10.94
C THR A 94 -6.61 -1.55 -10.49
N GLU A 95 -7.88 -1.97 -10.55
CA GLU A 95 -8.24 -3.38 -10.36
C GLU A 95 -7.55 -4.26 -11.41
N SER A 96 -7.07 -5.43 -11.01
CA SER A 96 -6.34 -6.35 -11.88
C SER A 96 -6.86 -7.77 -11.79
N ASN A 97 -6.95 -8.45 -12.93
CA ASN A 97 -7.26 -9.89 -12.98
C ASN A 97 -6.03 -10.78 -12.68
N PHE A 98 -4.92 -10.18 -12.23
CA PHE A 98 -3.73 -10.93 -11.82
C PHE A 98 -4.08 -11.98 -10.76
N LYS A 99 -3.51 -13.18 -10.92
CA LYS A 99 -3.56 -14.26 -9.93
C LYS A 99 -2.15 -14.83 -9.82
N PRO A 100 -1.62 -15.02 -8.60
CA PRO A 100 -0.34 -15.69 -8.41
C PRO A 100 -0.51 -17.19 -8.72
N ASP A 101 0.53 -17.82 -9.26
CA ASP A 101 0.53 -19.26 -9.51
C ASP A 101 0.56 -20.04 -8.18
N ARG A 102 1.24 -19.50 -7.17
CA ARG A 102 1.30 -20.06 -5.81
C ARG A 102 1.62 -19.01 -4.76
N PHE A 103 1.34 -19.35 -3.51
CA PHE A 103 1.84 -18.65 -2.32
C PHE A 103 3.07 -19.36 -1.72
N PRO A 104 3.89 -18.65 -0.92
CA PRO A 104 5.00 -19.26 -0.20
C PRO A 104 4.54 -20.29 0.84
N SER A 105 5.37 -21.30 1.03
CA SER A 105 5.29 -22.20 2.19
C SER A 105 5.74 -21.48 3.49
N PRO A 106 5.46 -22.06 4.66
CA PRO A 106 5.97 -21.53 5.93
C PRO A 106 7.50 -21.39 5.97
N ASP A 107 8.25 -22.35 5.42
CA ASP A 107 9.72 -22.28 5.37
C ASP A 107 10.19 -21.14 4.47
N GLU A 108 9.55 -20.95 3.31
CA GLU A 108 9.84 -19.86 2.39
C GLU A 108 9.55 -18.49 3.04
N ILE A 109 8.46 -18.36 3.80
CA ILE A 109 8.16 -17.17 4.62
C ILE A 109 9.31 -16.91 5.60
N MET A 110 9.78 -17.94 6.31
CA MET A 110 10.86 -17.80 7.29
C MET A 110 12.18 -17.38 6.65
N GLU A 111 12.49 -17.86 5.45
CA GLU A 111 13.66 -17.41 4.69
C GLU A 111 13.53 -15.95 4.28
N MET A 112 12.36 -15.51 3.83
CA MET A 112 12.12 -14.13 3.39
C MET A 112 12.28 -13.13 4.54
N ILE A 113 11.80 -13.46 5.74
CA ILE A 113 11.97 -12.58 6.90
C ILE A 113 13.41 -12.62 7.44
N LYS A 114 14.22 -13.62 7.09
CA LYS A 114 15.64 -13.71 7.47
C LYS A 114 16.57 -13.11 6.41
N SER A 115 16.06 -12.65 5.27
CA SER A 115 16.90 -12.11 4.20
C SER A 115 17.68 -10.88 4.68
N LYS A 116 18.93 -10.77 4.20
CA LYS A 116 19.82 -9.66 4.59
C LYS A 116 19.24 -8.30 4.19
N GLU A 117 18.68 -8.20 2.99
CA GLU A 117 18.11 -6.95 2.49
C GLU A 117 16.88 -6.51 3.30
N TYR A 118 16.00 -7.45 3.66
CA TYR A 118 14.88 -7.12 4.54
C TYR A 118 15.36 -6.69 5.93
N GLN A 119 16.27 -7.44 6.55
CA GLN A 119 16.78 -7.10 7.88
C GLN A 119 17.52 -5.76 7.92
N LYS A 120 18.18 -5.38 6.82
CA LYS A 120 18.84 -4.08 6.67
C LYS A 120 17.87 -2.91 6.55
N ARG A 121 16.76 -3.09 5.82
CA ARG A 121 15.76 -2.04 5.56
C ARG A 121 14.63 -1.99 6.59
N LYS A 122 14.40 -3.06 7.34
CA LYS A 122 13.31 -3.16 8.31
C LYS A 122 13.55 -2.21 9.50
N PRO A 123 12.62 -1.27 9.76
CA PRO A 123 12.71 -0.41 10.93
C PRO A 123 12.70 -1.23 12.23
N PRO A 124 13.52 -0.88 13.24
CA PRO A 124 13.52 -1.60 14.53
C PRO A 124 12.16 -1.61 15.23
N THR A 125 11.35 -0.58 15.03
CA THR A 125 10.01 -0.45 15.62
C THR A 125 8.97 -1.33 14.93
N TRP A 126 9.26 -1.93 13.78
CA TRP A 126 8.38 -2.89 13.11
C TRP A 126 8.04 -4.11 13.98
N GLU A 127 9.00 -4.55 14.80
CA GLU A 127 8.84 -5.70 15.70
C GLU A 127 8.05 -5.38 16.97
N ARG A 128 7.73 -4.10 17.21
CA ARG A 128 6.94 -3.68 18.37
C ARG A 128 5.46 -3.82 18.06
N VAL A 129 4.91 -4.97 18.44
CA VAL A 129 3.49 -5.29 18.31
C VAL A 129 2.74 -4.79 19.54
N GLU A 130 1.73 -3.94 19.35
CA GLU A 130 0.84 -3.53 20.45
C GLU A 130 -0.31 -4.55 20.64
N PRO A 131 -0.79 -4.79 21.88
CA PRO A 131 -1.90 -5.72 22.14
C PRO A 131 -3.18 -5.43 21.35
N ILE A 132 -3.46 -4.15 21.09
CA ILE A 132 -4.63 -3.73 20.31
C ILE A 132 -4.55 -4.22 18.85
N GLU A 133 -3.35 -4.38 18.30
CA GLU A 133 -3.17 -4.93 16.96
C GLU A 133 -3.49 -6.42 16.95
N ILE A 134 -3.02 -7.17 17.94
CA ILE A 134 -3.32 -8.60 18.09
C ILE A 134 -4.83 -8.81 18.15
N GLU A 135 -5.52 -8.03 18.98
CA GLU A 135 -6.98 -8.13 19.13
C GLU A 135 -7.72 -7.75 17.85
N PHE A 136 -7.26 -6.70 17.14
CA PHE A 136 -7.80 -6.34 15.84
C PHE A 136 -7.70 -7.50 14.83
N TYR A 137 -6.52 -8.11 14.68
CA TYR A 137 -6.36 -9.24 13.76
C TYR A 137 -7.13 -10.47 14.22
N ARG A 138 -7.18 -10.76 15.52
CA ARG A 138 -7.98 -11.87 16.08
C ARG A 138 -9.44 -11.75 15.72
N THR A 139 -10.05 -10.61 16.06
CA THR A 139 -11.46 -10.33 15.79
C THR A 139 -11.80 -10.56 14.32
N TRP A 140 -10.94 -10.08 13.40
CA TRP A 140 -11.22 -10.21 11.96
C TRP A 140 -10.91 -11.59 11.40
N PHE A 141 -9.87 -12.25 11.91
CA PHE A 141 -9.53 -13.61 11.52
C PHE A 141 -10.64 -14.57 11.92
N GLU A 142 -11.06 -14.56 13.18
CA GLU A 142 -12.11 -15.46 13.70
C GLU A 142 -13.46 -15.26 12.98
N ARG A 143 -13.79 -14.01 12.61
CA ARG A 143 -14.99 -13.72 11.81
C ARG A 143 -14.99 -14.34 10.42
N HIS A 144 -13.81 -14.50 9.79
CA HIS A 144 -13.68 -14.97 8.40
C HIS A 144 -13.15 -16.41 8.31
N ARG A 145 -12.55 -16.93 9.37
CA ARG A 145 -11.89 -18.24 9.46
C ARG A 145 -12.27 -18.94 10.76
N ALA A 146 -13.57 -19.07 11.02
CA ALA A 146 -14.11 -19.63 12.27
C ALA A 146 -13.59 -21.05 12.62
N ASN A 147 -13.08 -21.80 11.63
CA ASN A 147 -12.59 -23.16 11.78
C ASN A 147 -11.05 -23.27 11.82
N GLU A 148 -10.34 -22.14 11.85
CA GLU A 148 -8.87 -22.09 11.88
C GLU A 148 -8.41 -21.43 13.19
N PRO A 149 -7.44 -22.01 13.92
CA PRO A 149 -6.93 -21.39 15.13
C PRO A 149 -6.22 -20.08 14.79
N PHE A 150 -6.50 -19.04 15.58
CA PHE A 150 -5.80 -17.77 15.44
C PHE A 150 -4.37 -17.89 15.99
N ASP A 151 -3.39 -17.65 15.11
CA ASP A 151 -1.97 -17.58 15.44
C ASP A 151 -1.42 -16.24 14.94
N PHE A 152 -1.19 -15.32 15.89
CA PHE A 152 -0.69 -13.99 15.55
C PHE A 152 0.77 -14.03 15.05
N ASP A 153 1.59 -14.94 15.55
CA ASP A 153 3.00 -15.03 15.13
C ASP A 153 3.08 -15.48 13.67
N GLN A 154 2.24 -16.43 13.27
CA GLN A 154 2.12 -16.84 11.87
C GLN A 154 1.62 -15.69 10.98
N ILE A 155 0.63 -14.93 11.46
CA ILE A 155 0.11 -13.74 10.76
C ILE A 155 1.21 -12.67 10.63
N PHE A 156 1.96 -12.41 11.69
CA PHE A 156 3.05 -11.42 11.70
C PHE A 156 4.25 -11.85 10.85
N ALA A 157 4.55 -13.14 10.78
CA ALA A 157 5.54 -13.67 9.84
C ALA A 157 5.10 -13.43 8.39
N SER A 158 3.82 -13.68 8.07
CA SER A 158 3.26 -13.41 6.74
C SER A 158 3.25 -11.92 6.38
N HIS A 159 2.88 -11.05 7.34
CA HIS A 159 2.98 -9.60 7.22
C HIS A 159 4.39 -9.15 6.83
N SER A 160 5.38 -9.64 7.57
CA SER A 160 6.80 -9.31 7.36
C SER A 160 7.33 -9.84 6.03
N ALA A 161 6.98 -11.07 5.68
CA ALA A 161 7.38 -11.67 4.41
C ALA A 161 6.76 -10.94 3.21
N ASN A 162 5.52 -10.46 3.32
CA ASN A 162 4.91 -9.65 2.27
C ASN A 162 5.72 -8.37 2.01
N HIS A 163 6.04 -7.61 3.06
CA HIS A 163 6.88 -6.40 2.90
C HIS A 163 8.27 -6.74 2.38
N SER A 164 8.89 -7.82 2.87
CA SER A 164 10.16 -8.34 2.36
C SER A 164 10.11 -8.60 0.85
N ASN A 165 9.01 -9.16 0.33
CA ASN A 165 8.87 -9.44 -1.10
C ASN A 165 8.84 -8.18 -1.98
N PHE A 166 8.42 -7.03 -1.46
CA PHE A 166 8.46 -5.77 -2.18
C PHE A 166 9.82 -5.06 -2.05
N ILE A 167 10.68 -5.52 -1.15
CA ILE A 167 12.05 -5.03 -0.96
C ILE A 167 13.04 -5.86 -1.79
N ASP A 168 12.96 -7.18 -1.69
CA ASP A 168 13.84 -8.14 -2.36
C ASP A 168 12.98 -9.32 -2.86
N PRO A 169 12.39 -9.19 -4.07
CA PRO A 169 11.38 -10.13 -4.56
C PRO A 169 11.89 -11.56 -4.75
N LYS A 170 11.26 -12.50 -4.03
CA LYS A 170 11.33 -13.93 -4.36
C LYS A 170 10.09 -14.40 -5.14
N TYR A 171 8.98 -13.66 -5.01
CA TYR A 171 7.69 -13.94 -5.64
C TYR A 171 7.34 -12.77 -6.54
N PHE A 172 7.55 -12.98 -7.84
CA PHE A 172 7.28 -11.97 -8.86
C PHE A 172 6.81 -12.66 -10.14
N VAL A 173 6.28 -11.86 -11.05
CA VAL A 173 6.09 -12.25 -12.44
C VAL A 173 6.92 -11.34 -13.32
N THR A 174 7.40 -11.88 -14.44
CA THR A 174 8.06 -11.07 -15.47
C THR A 174 7.06 -10.82 -16.60
N ARG A 175 6.81 -9.55 -16.90
CA ARG A 175 5.97 -9.13 -18.04
C ARG A 175 6.71 -8.07 -18.83
N ASN A 176 6.87 -8.29 -20.13
CA ASN A 176 7.61 -7.38 -21.01
C ASN A 176 9.04 -7.06 -20.50
N GLY A 177 9.70 -8.04 -19.90
CA GLY A 177 11.04 -7.86 -19.31
C GLY A 177 11.06 -7.17 -17.94
N LEU A 178 9.93 -6.66 -17.45
CA LEU A 178 9.83 -6.03 -16.13
C LEU A 178 9.51 -7.06 -15.05
N THR A 179 10.28 -7.03 -13.98
CA THR A 179 9.98 -7.77 -12.75
C THR A 179 8.89 -7.05 -11.97
N SER A 180 7.78 -7.75 -11.71
CA SER A 180 6.64 -7.23 -10.96
C SER A 180 6.37 -8.09 -9.72
N PRO A 181 6.81 -7.66 -8.52
CA PRO A 181 6.48 -8.37 -7.30
C PRO A 181 4.99 -8.26 -6.99
N TYR A 182 4.49 -9.20 -6.20
CA TYR A 182 3.10 -9.25 -5.82
C TYR A 182 2.91 -9.57 -4.33
N SER A 183 1.73 -9.21 -3.81
CA SER A 183 1.34 -9.59 -2.45
C SER A 183 1.27 -11.11 -2.32
N ILE A 184 1.98 -11.67 -1.35
CA ILE A 184 2.18 -13.13 -1.22
C ILE A 184 1.20 -13.80 -0.25
N ALA A 185 0.14 -13.10 0.14
CA ALA A 185 -0.90 -13.63 1.00
C ALA A 185 -2.23 -12.89 0.78
N ASN A 186 -3.29 -13.44 1.37
CA ASN A 186 -4.64 -12.87 1.32
C ASN A 186 -4.81 -11.67 2.27
N SER A 187 -5.95 -10.98 2.20
CA SER A 187 -6.24 -9.77 2.97
C SER A 187 -6.18 -9.94 4.50
N LEU A 188 -6.32 -11.16 5.02
CA LEU A 188 -6.20 -11.44 6.46
C LEU A 188 -4.75 -11.62 6.91
N ARG A 189 -3.84 -11.90 5.98
CA ARG A 189 -2.43 -12.23 6.24
C ARG A 189 -1.45 -11.22 5.63
N VAL A 190 -1.95 -10.17 4.98
CA VAL A 190 -1.18 -8.96 4.64
C VAL A 190 -1.60 -7.81 5.55
N CYS A 191 -0.65 -6.97 5.93
CA CYS A 191 -0.91 -5.76 6.72
C CYS A 191 -0.40 -4.53 5.98
N SER A 192 -0.89 -3.37 6.40
CA SER A 192 -0.31 -2.08 6.00
C SER A 192 -0.09 -1.94 4.49
N SER A 193 -0.96 -2.53 3.66
CA SER A 193 -0.79 -2.57 2.18
C SER A 193 -0.70 -1.18 1.53
N CYS A 194 -1.05 -0.12 2.28
CA CYS A 194 -0.74 1.26 1.93
C CYS A 194 0.75 1.54 1.73
N MET A 195 1.66 0.72 2.29
CA MET A 195 3.09 0.85 2.04
C MET A 195 3.42 0.57 0.57
N GLU A 196 2.82 -0.49 0.02
CA GLU A 196 2.99 -0.91 -1.36
C GLU A 196 2.15 -0.08 -2.31
N PHE A 197 0.88 0.21 -1.96
CA PHE A 197 0.00 1.04 -2.79
C PHE A 197 0.56 2.43 -3.04
N PHE A 198 1.30 2.99 -2.08
CA PHE A 198 1.80 4.36 -2.15
C PHE A 198 3.31 4.44 -2.41
N ASN A 199 3.94 3.35 -2.89
CA ASN A 199 5.38 3.29 -3.16
C ASN A 199 6.27 3.77 -1.99
N ILE A 200 5.84 3.51 -0.75
CA ILE A 200 6.74 3.60 0.41
C ILE A 200 7.66 2.38 0.40
N LEU A 201 7.10 1.21 0.05
CA LEU A 201 7.85 0.00 -0.23
C LEU A 201 7.73 -0.40 -1.70
N GLY A 202 8.85 -0.87 -2.25
CA GLY A 202 8.95 -1.34 -3.63
C GLY A 202 8.88 -0.25 -4.69
N ALA A 203 9.29 0.99 -4.37
CA ALA A 203 9.36 2.08 -5.34
C ALA A 203 10.29 1.76 -6.52
N GLU A 204 11.29 0.90 -6.33
CA GLU A 204 12.17 0.41 -7.39
C GLU A 204 11.46 -0.45 -8.45
N TRP A 205 10.25 -0.94 -8.17
CA TRP A 205 9.46 -1.78 -9.08
C TRP A 205 8.38 -0.95 -9.78
N PRO A 206 8.50 -0.68 -11.09
CA PRO A 206 7.57 0.16 -11.83
C PRO A 206 6.15 -0.38 -11.83
N ILE A 207 5.99 -1.70 -11.77
CA ILE A 207 4.71 -2.40 -11.72
C ILE A 207 4.72 -3.36 -10.54
N LYS A 208 3.65 -3.34 -9.75
CA LYS A 208 3.42 -4.22 -8.59
C LYS A 208 1.98 -4.70 -8.57
N TYR A 209 1.73 -5.89 -8.01
CA TYR A 209 0.37 -6.40 -7.80
C TYR A 209 0.06 -6.52 -6.30
N VAL A 210 -0.84 -5.68 -5.79
CA VAL A 210 -1.06 -5.53 -4.35
C VAL A 210 -2.47 -5.98 -3.98
N VAL A 211 -2.59 -6.76 -2.91
CA VAL A 211 -3.87 -7.10 -2.28
C VAL A 211 -4.11 -6.15 -1.11
N PRO A 212 -5.35 -5.65 -0.89
CA PRO A 212 -5.63 -4.83 0.27
C PRO A 212 -5.48 -5.63 1.56
N CYS A 213 -4.85 -5.05 2.59
CA CYS A 213 -4.95 -5.59 3.94
C CYS A 213 -6.37 -5.43 4.48
N ILE A 214 -6.70 -6.19 5.53
CA ILE A 214 -8.01 -6.09 6.18
C ILE A 214 -8.36 -4.66 6.60
N GLY A 215 -7.38 -3.84 6.99
CA GLY A 215 -7.61 -2.41 7.25
C GLY A 215 -8.08 -1.64 6.01
N ALA A 216 -7.50 -1.88 4.83
CA ALA A 216 -7.93 -1.26 3.58
C ALA A 216 -9.31 -1.76 3.13
N VAL A 217 -9.60 -3.05 3.34
CA VAL A 217 -10.95 -3.60 3.13
C VAL A 217 -11.98 -2.85 3.98
N LEU A 218 -11.70 -2.63 5.26
CA LEU A 218 -12.65 -2.00 6.18
C LEU A 218 -12.79 -0.49 5.97
N PHE A 219 -11.68 0.22 5.82
CA PHE A 219 -11.70 1.69 5.84
C PHE A 219 -11.82 2.30 4.45
N ALA A 220 -11.31 1.65 3.42
CA ALA A 220 -11.44 2.10 2.03
C ALA A 220 -12.50 1.34 1.24
N HIS A 221 -13.08 0.27 1.81
CA HIS A 221 -14.08 -0.57 1.16
C HIS A 221 -13.51 -1.24 -0.11
N LEU A 222 -12.21 -1.55 -0.10
CA LEU A 222 -11.62 -2.32 -1.19
C LEU A 222 -12.10 -3.78 -1.12
N PRO A 223 -12.37 -4.42 -2.26
CA PRO A 223 -12.70 -5.84 -2.31
C PRO A 223 -11.60 -6.69 -1.68
N MET A 224 -12.01 -7.61 -0.80
CA MET A 224 -11.12 -8.56 -0.15
C MET A 224 -10.48 -9.50 -1.18
N ASP A 225 -9.20 -9.82 -1.01
CA ASP A 225 -8.41 -10.75 -1.85
C ASP A 225 -8.30 -10.37 -3.34
N GLN A 226 -8.79 -9.17 -3.72
CA GLN A 226 -8.65 -8.63 -5.07
C GLN A 226 -7.26 -8.04 -5.27
N TYR A 227 -6.57 -8.45 -6.33
CA TYR A 227 -5.33 -7.81 -6.75
C TYR A 227 -5.59 -6.48 -7.45
N PHE A 228 -4.74 -5.51 -7.15
CA PHE A 228 -4.67 -4.23 -7.82
C PHE A 228 -3.30 -4.10 -8.48
N GLU A 229 -3.29 -3.62 -9.72
CA GLU A 229 -2.06 -3.24 -10.41
C GLU A 229 -1.69 -1.81 -9.99
N VAL A 230 -0.48 -1.64 -9.47
CA VAL A 230 0.10 -0.38 -9.03
C VAL A 230 1.24 -0.03 -9.99
N LYS A 231 1.09 1.06 -10.73
CA LYS A 231 2.08 1.56 -11.71
C LYS A 231 2.69 2.87 -11.25
N ASP A 232 4.01 2.94 -11.23
CA ASP A 232 4.73 4.21 -11.10
C ASP A 232 4.99 4.80 -12.50
N ILE A 233 4.19 5.79 -12.89
CA ILE A 233 4.31 6.41 -14.23
C ILE A 233 5.63 7.17 -14.37
N GLY A 234 6.16 7.74 -13.27
CA GLY A 234 7.45 8.40 -13.27
C GLY A 234 8.59 7.43 -13.57
N ALA A 235 8.56 6.23 -12.97
CA ALA A 235 9.56 5.20 -13.24
C ALA A 235 9.46 4.63 -14.67
N LEU A 236 8.24 4.39 -15.16
CA LEU A 236 8.01 3.83 -16.50
C LEU A 236 8.47 4.77 -17.63
N THR A 237 8.25 6.08 -17.47
CA THR A 237 8.69 7.08 -18.45
C THR A 237 10.21 7.22 -18.52
N GLN A 238 10.93 7.00 -17.41
CA GLN A 238 12.40 7.02 -17.38
C GLN A 238 13.03 5.76 -18.00
N GLN A 239 12.30 4.64 -18.04
CA GLN A 239 12.76 3.38 -18.63
C GLN A 239 12.46 3.24 -20.13
N GLY A 240 11.75 4.20 -20.74
CA GLY A 240 11.46 4.22 -22.18
C GLY A 240 10.26 3.37 -22.60
N ASP A 241 9.39 2.97 -21.67
CA ASP A 241 8.27 2.03 -21.90
C ASP A 241 6.90 2.73 -22.10
N LEU A 242 6.89 3.95 -22.64
CA LEU A 242 5.68 4.65 -23.13
C LEU A 242 5.94 5.35 -24.46
#